data_AF-A0A9D3S589-F1
#
_entry.id   AF-A0A9D3S589-F1
#
_cell.length_a   1.000
_cell.length_b   1.000
_cell.length_c   1.000
_cell.angle_alpha   90.00
_cell.angle_beta   90.00
_cell.angle_gamma   90.00
#
_symmetry.space_group_name_H-M   'P 1'
#
loop_
_entity.id
_entity.type
_entity.pdbx_description
1 polymer ?
#
loop_
_entity_poly.entity_id
_entity_poly.type
_entity_poly.pdbx_seq_one_letter_code
_entity_poly.pdbx_strand_id
1 'polypeptide(L)'
;MFLLATVCFVLRFTGSSLAAFEVSVPQRRVLAVRGRPVVLGCSYAPSLGNNLEKLVVTWQTAEDNLVLHSFYFGRDQLDKQNARYRNRTSMFHPLLGTGNASLRLDRVGPQDSGRYLCSVDSLLGNGKAEVQLEYAAFYTEPKLNIQVHPSNISLQYQSEGYPAPQVQWTDSAGCNLTAREELSGPGEDGLLSLRTSVTLKDPGPGVNLSFTLRNAALGQVLERPVCLSLAPCDPVNGTRVTIPVICVLCLLCLVLAAILCVQRKRIGRQRG
;
A
#
# COMPACT_ATOMS: atom_id res chain seq x y z
N MET A 1 -73.14 14.09 46.07
CA MET A 1 -72.76 13.23 44.93
C MET A 1 -72.26 14.16 43.83
N PHE A 2 -70.92 14.28 43.71
CA PHE A 2 -70.11 14.85 42.60
C PHE A 2 -70.31 16.34 42.21
N LEU A 3 -69.30 17.19 41.93
CA LEU A 3 -67.83 17.13 41.98
C LEU A 3 -67.32 18.57 41.73
N LEU A 4 -66.24 18.97 42.42
CA LEU A 4 -65.46 20.18 42.19
C LEU A 4 -64.77 20.13 40.81
N ALA A 5 -64.98 21.14 39.96
CA ALA A 5 -64.18 21.34 38.75
C ALA A 5 -63.10 22.40 39.05
N THR A 6 -61.98 21.94 39.58
CA THR A 6 -60.75 22.70 39.73
C THR A 6 -60.13 22.98 38.35
N VAL A 7 -59.94 24.26 38.04
CA VAL A 7 -59.22 24.72 36.85
C VAL A 7 -57.74 24.38 37.02
N CYS A 8 -57.29 23.27 36.43
CA CYS A 8 -55.87 22.94 36.31
C CYS A 8 -55.23 23.90 35.29
N PHE A 9 -54.64 24.98 35.80
CA PHE A 9 -53.71 25.81 35.03
C PHE A 9 -52.45 24.97 34.78
N VAL A 10 -52.38 24.32 33.61
CA VAL A 10 -51.18 23.58 33.18
C VAL A 10 -50.09 24.62 32.93
N LEU A 11 -49.23 24.84 33.93
CA LEU A 11 -47.99 25.59 33.76
C LEU A 11 -47.19 24.85 32.69
N ARG A 12 -47.24 25.34 31.44
CA ARG A 12 -46.27 24.97 30.41
C ARG A 12 -44.92 25.51 30.88
N PHE A 13 -44.19 24.68 31.63
CA PHE A 13 -42.76 24.84 31.78
C PHE A 13 -42.15 24.69 30.38
N THR A 14 -42.00 25.81 29.67
CA THR A 14 -41.00 25.92 28.63
C THR A 14 -39.66 25.88 29.36
N GLY A 15 -39.20 24.67 29.67
CA GLY A 15 -37.85 24.45 30.13
C GLY A 15 -36.92 24.95 29.03
N SER A 16 -36.41 26.16 29.19
CA SER A 16 -35.30 26.67 28.40
C SER A 16 -34.11 25.76 28.73
N SER A 17 -33.89 24.75 27.89
CA SER A 17 -32.65 24.00 27.87
C SER A 17 -31.54 25.01 27.64
N LEU A 18 -30.73 25.26 28.67
CA LEU A 18 -29.42 25.86 28.49
C LEU A 18 -28.66 24.89 27.57
N ALA A 19 -28.38 25.32 26.35
CA ALA A 19 -27.56 24.55 25.42
C ALA A 19 -26.22 24.28 26.12
N ALA A 20 -25.93 23.01 26.38
CA ALA A 20 -24.66 22.61 26.98
C ALA A 20 -23.52 22.96 26.01
N PHE A 21 -22.38 23.38 26.55
CA PHE A 21 -21.19 23.59 25.74
C PHE A 21 -20.80 22.28 25.05
N GLU A 22 -20.72 22.30 23.72
CA GLU A 22 -20.45 21.12 22.92
C GLU A 22 -19.11 21.26 22.17
N VAL A 23 -18.35 20.18 22.19
CA VAL A 23 -17.16 20.00 21.36
C VAL A 23 -17.55 19.04 20.24
N SER A 24 -17.19 19.40 19.01
CA SER A 24 -17.56 18.65 17.82
C SER A 24 -16.34 18.21 17.03
N VAL A 25 -16.45 17.05 16.40
CA VAL A 25 -15.48 16.50 15.44
C VAL A 25 -16.15 16.49 14.07
N PRO A 26 -15.67 17.26 13.08
CA PRO A 26 -16.31 17.34 11.76
C PRO A 26 -16.24 16.01 11.02
N GLN A 27 -15.17 15.24 11.23
CA GLN A 27 -14.97 13.91 10.66
C GLN A 27 -14.73 12.92 11.80
N ARG A 28 -15.71 12.04 12.04
CA ARG A 28 -15.62 11.01 13.09
C ARG A 28 -14.63 9.89 12.76
N ARG A 29 -14.38 9.67 11.46
CA ARG A 29 -13.40 8.72 10.92
C ARG A 29 -12.49 9.46 9.96
N VAL A 30 -11.19 9.34 10.16
CA VAL A 30 -10.16 9.97 9.32
C VAL A 30 -9.20 8.90 8.85
N LEU A 31 -8.98 8.82 7.54
CA LEU A 31 -7.99 7.91 6.97
C LEU A 31 -6.64 8.62 6.87
N ALA A 32 -5.61 8.03 7.48
CA ALA A 32 -4.25 8.51 7.43
C ALA A 32 -3.39 7.62 6.54
N VAL A 33 -2.62 8.27 5.66
CA VAL A 33 -1.68 7.60 4.77
C VAL A 33 -0.32 7.48 5.45
N ARG A 34 0.30 6.30 5.40
CA ARG A 34 1.64 6.04 5.92
C ARG A 34 2.64 7.14 5.57
N GLY A 35 3.33 7.65 6.58
CA GLY A 35 4.36 8.68 6.48
C GLY A 35 3.85 10.08 6.15
N ARG A 36 2.58 10.23 5.77
CA ARG A 36 1.97 11.54 5.49
C ARG A 36 1.41 12.16 6.77
N PRO A 37 1.31 13.50 6.81
CA PRO A 37 0.60 14.16 7.89
C PRO A 37 -0.91 13.95 7.78
N VAL A 38 -1.57 13.98 8.93
CA VAL A 38 -3.03 13.94 9.04
C VAL A 38 -3.50 15.03 10.01
N VAL A 39 -4.72 15.52 9.82
CA VAL A 39 -5.35 16.48 10.73
C VAL A 39 -6.52 15.81 11.41
N LEU A 40 -6.48 15.77 12.75
CA LEU A 40 -7.59 15.38 13.60
C LEU A 40 -8.41 16.63 13.89
N GLY A 41 -9.56 16.74 13.23
CA GLY A 41 -10.44 17.90 13.35
C GLY A 41 -11.12 17.98 14.72
N CYS A 42 -11.07 19.13 15.37
CA CYS A 42 -11.86 19.38 16.59
C CYS A 42 -12.28 20.86 16.64
N SER A 43 -13.55 21.09 16.91
CA SER A 43 -14.16 22.42 16.99
C SER A 43 -14.97 22.59 18.26
N TYR A 44 -15.05 23.82 18.75
CA TYR A 44 -15.81 24.18 19.95
C TYR A 44 -16.37 25.60 19.81
N ALA A 45 -17.35 25.94 20.64
CA ALA A 45 -17.91 27.29 20.65
C ALA A 45 -16.87 28.30 21.20
N PRO A 46 -16.41 29.28 20.41
CA PRO A 46 -15.40 30.23 20.87
C PRO A 46 -15.97 31.17 21.94
N SER A 47 -15.14 31.54 22.91
CA SER A 47 -15.50 32.53 23.92
C SER A 47 -15.39 33.96 23.39
N LEU A 48 -16.29 34.85 23.86
CA LEU A 48 -16.21 36.28 23.57
C LEU A 48 -14.85 36.83 24.02
N GLY A 49 -14.12 37.45 23.09
CA GLY A 49 -12.81 38.06 23.35
C GLY A 49 -11.59 37.17 23.12
N ASN A 50 -11.75 35.92 22.66
CA ASN A 50 -10.67 35.01 22.26
C ASN A 50 -9.60 34.81 23.34
N ASN A 51 -9.99 34.77 24.63
CA ASN A 51 -9.04 34.64 25.72
C ASN A 51 -8.44 33.22 25.78
N LEU A 52 -7.24 33.06 25.21
CA LEU A 52 -6.49 31.80 25.20
C LEU A 52 -5.85 31.43 26.54
N GLU A 53 -5.75 32.35 27.51
CA GLU A 53 -5.16 32.05 28.82
C GLU A 53 -6.02 31.08 29.63
N LYS A 54 -7.34 31.12 29.42
CA LYS A 54 -8.34 30.28 30.07
C LYS A 54 -8.74 29.07 29.22
N LEU A 55 -8.19 28.94 28.02
CA LEU A 55 -8.43 27.79 27.15
C LEU A 55 -7.50 26.64 27.55
N VAL A 56 -8.09 25.46 27.76
CA VAL A 56 -7.36 24.21 27.90
C VAL A 56 -7.81 23.27 26.78
N VAL A 57 -6.87 22.81 25.98
CA VAL A 57 -7.11 21.76 24.98
C VAL A 57 -6.16 20.60 25.28
N THR A 58 -6.70 19.39 25.35
CA THR A 58 -5.91 18.16 25.47
C THR A 58 -6.34 17.16 24.43
N TRP A 59 -5.37 16.69 23.65
CA TRP A 59 -5.50 15.53 22.78
C TRP A 59 -4.86 14.33 23.43
N GLN A 60 -5.61 13.25 23.55
CA GLN A 60 -5.15 11.98 24.11
C GLN A 60 -5.72 10.79 23.35
N THR A 61 -5.10 9.61 23.48
CA THR A 61 -5.74 8.36 23.04
C THR A 61 -6.94 8.06 23.94
N ALA A 62 -7.99 7.44 23.38
CA ALA A 62 -9.20 7.14 24.14
C ALA A 62 -9.05 5.88 25.02
N GLU A 63 -8.20 4.94 24.62
CA GLU A 63 -8.03 3.65 25.29
C GLU A 63 -7.23 3.75 26.60
N ASP A 64 -6.09 4.45 26.55
CA ASP A 64 -5.07 4.46 27.61
C ASP A 64 -4.63 5.88 28.02
N ASN A 65 -5.32 6.92 27.51
CA ASN A 65 -5.10 8.32 27.86
C ASN A 65 -3.66 8.81 27.63
N LEU A 66 -2.95 8.27 26.63
CA LEU A 66 -1.64 8.78 26.24
C LEU A 66 -1.79 10.19 25.69
N VAL A 67 -1.08 11.14 26.29
CA VAL A 67 -1.14 12.55 25.88
C VAL A 67 -0.39 12.74 24.56
N LEU A 68 -1.10 13.19 23.53
CA LEU A 68 -0.53 13.56 22.23
C LEU A 68 -0.05 14.99 22.24
N HIS A 69 -0.83 15.90 22.84
CA HIS A 69 -0.58 17.33 22.83
C HIS A 69 -1.51 18.00 23.85
N SER A 70 -0.99 19.00 24.58
CA SER A 70 -1.78 19.83 25.46
C SER A 70 -1.47 21.30 25.21
N PHE A 71 -2.49 22.15 25.28
CA PHE A 71 -2.40 23.60 25.20
C PHE A 71 -3.10 24.18 26.41
N TYR A 72 -2.40 24.98 27.21
CA TYR A 72 -2.97 25.76 28.31
C TYR A 72 -2.03 26.89 28.73
N PHE A 73 -2.59 27.94 29.35
CA PHE A 73 -1.90 29.21 29.64
C PHE A 73 -1.34 29.87 28.37
N GLY A 74 -2.10 29.82 27.27
CA GLY A 74 -1.72 30.48 26.01
C GLY A 74 -0.55 29.84 25.26
N ARG A 75 -0.11 28.63 25.62
CA ARG A 75 1.04 27.94 25.01
C ARG A 75 0.89 26.42 25.00
N ASP A 76 1.71 25.79 24.16
CA ASP A 76 1.86 24.33 24.15
C ASP A 76 2.59 23.85 25.41
N GLN A 77 2.15 22.70 25.90
CA GLN A 77 2.55 22.10 27.17
C GLN A 77 2.96 20.66 26.90
N LEU A 78 4.21 20.49 26.46
CA LEU A 78 4.72 19.23 25.90
C LEU A 78 5.43 18.34 26.93
N ASP A 79 5.56 18.78 28.18
CA ASP A 79 6.30 18.03 29.22
C ASP A 79 5.71 16.65 29.49
N LYS A 80 4.37 16.53 29.43
CA LYS A 80 3.63 15.27 29.63
C LYS A 80 3.36 14.52 28.32
N GLN A 81 3.84 15.04 27.19
CA GLN A 81 3.63 14.41 25.88
C GLN A 81 4.29 13.02 25.86
N ASN A 82 3.51 12.01 25.49
CA ASN A 82 4.02 10.66 25.35
C ASN A 82 5.13 10.61 24.28
N ALA A 83 6.19 9.84 24.55
CA ALA A 83 7.38 9.77 23.70
C ALA A 83 7.07 9.46 22.22
N ARG A 84 6.01 8.69 21.96
CA ARG A 84 5.57 8.32 20.62
C ARG A 84 5.09 9.49 19.75
N TYR A 85 4.64 10.58 20.36
CA TYR A 85 4.08 11.75 19.64
C TYR A 85 5.01 12.96 19.64
N ARG A 86 6.16 12.88 20.33
CA ARG A 86 7.15 13.97 20.39
C ARG A 86 7.62 14.37 19.00
N ASN A 87 7.70 15.69 18.76
CA ASN A 87 8.09 16.29 17.49
C ASN A 87 7.24 15.86 16.29
N ARG A 88 6.03 15.36 16.53
CA ARG A 88 5.08 14.90 15.50
C ARG A 88 3.74 15.60 15.59
N THR A 89 3.46 16.39 16.62
CA THR A 89 2.16 17.04 16.78
C THR A 89 2.27 18.55 16.82
N SER A 90 1.27 19.23 16.25
CA SER A 90 1.14 20.68 16.30
C SER A 90 -0.33 21.10 16.28
N MET A 91 -0.65 22.15 17.03
CA MET A 91 -1.96 22.80 17.03
C MET A 91 -1.99 23.96 16.03
N PHE A 92 -3.18 24.34 15.57
CA PHE A 92 -3.36 25.51 14.72
C PHE A 92 -3.57 26.77 15.57
N HIS A 93 -2.50 27.28 16.21
CA HIS A 93 -2.59 28.40 17.17
C HIS A 93 -3.43 29.60 16.70
N PRO A 94 -3.28 30.10 15.45
CA PRO A 94 -4.06 31.25 14.99
C PRO A 94 -5.58 31.01 14.95
N LEU A 95 -6.00 29.74 14.91
CA LEU A 95 -7.41 29.35 14.77
C LEU A 95 -8.06 28.95 16.11
N LEU A 96 -7.28 28.84 17.20
CA LEU A 96 -7.80 28.53 18.53
C LEU A 96 -8.82 29.58 18.97
N GLY A 97 -8.53 30.87 18.77
CA GLY A 97 -9.46 31.95 19.14
C GLY A 97 -10.81 31.86 18.43
N THR A 98 -10.83 31.25 17.24
CA THR A 98 -12.05 31.04 16.44
C THR A 98 -12.74 29.70 16.71
N GLY A 99 -12.30 28.94 17.71
CA GLY A 99 -12.93 27.68 18.10
C GLY A 99 -12.35 26.45 17.41
N ASN A 100 -11.18 26.53 16.77
CA ASN A 100 -10.53 25.39 16.12
C ASN A 100 -9.43 24.81 17.02
N ALA A 101 -9.71 23.65 17.60
CA ALA A 101 -8.82 22.87 18.45
C ALA A 101 -8.19 21.67 17.70
N SER A 102 -8.14 21.72 16.37
CA SER A 102 -7.63 20.60 15.57
C SER A 102 -6.14 20.35 15.80
N LEU A 103 -5.74 19.08 15.72
CA LEU A 103 -4.36 18.64 15.87
C LEU A 103 -3.83 18.11 14.54
N ARG A 104 -2.66 18.59 14.12
CA ARG A 104 -1.88 17.96 13.06
C ARG A 104 -0.96 16.90 13.67
N LEU A 105 -0.99 15.69 13.12
CA LEU A 105 -0.06 14.60 13.42
C LEU A 105 0.78 14.26 12.18
N ASP A 106 2.10 14.42 12.29
CA ASP A 106 3.08 14.18 11.24
C ASP A 106 3.66 12.76 11.27
N ARG A 107 4.12 12.29 10.10
CA ARG A 107 4.79 10.99 9.91
C ARG A 107 3.95 9.85 10.48
N VAL A 108 2.69 9.72 10.05
CA VAL A 108 1.78 8.71 10.60
C VAL A 108 2.28 7.29 10.33
N GLY A 109 2.26 6.44 11.34
CA GLY A 109 2.63 5.03 11.27
C GLY A 109 1.47 4.10 11.66
N PRO A 110 1.66 2.77 11.50
CA PRO A 110 0.62 1.78 11.76
C PRO A 110 0.09 1.82 13.19
N GLN A 111 0.97 2.11 14.14
CA GLN A 111 0.63 2.17 15.55
C GLN A 111 -0.36 3.30 15.87
N ASP A 112 -0.42 4.35 15.04
CA ASP A 112 -1.29 5.53 15.24
C ASP A 112 -2.75 5.28 14.88
N SER A 113 -3.07 4.14 14.29
CA SER A 113 -4.47 3.72 14.16
C SER A 113 -5.10 3.56 15.56
N GLY A 114 -6.27 4.15 15.78
CA GLY A 114 -6.91 4.13 17.10
C GLY A 114 -7.89 5.28 17.29
N ARG A 115 -8.47 5.36 18.49
CA ARG A 115 -9.40 6.43 18.87
C ARG A 115 -8.67 7.52 19.64
N TYR A 116 -8.99 8.76 19.31
CA TYR A 116 -8.42 9.94 19.93
C TYR A 116 -9.52 10.81 20.48
N LEU A 117 -9.26 11.40 21.64
CA LEU A 117 -10.18 12.25 22.36
C LEU A 117 -9.65 13.68 22.38
N CYS A 118 -10.41 14.59 21.79
CA CYS A 118 -10.24 16.03 21.97
C CYS A 118 -11.03 16.45 23.21
N SER A 119 -10.36 16.99 24.22
CA SER A 119 -11.00 17.60 25.39
C SER A 119 -10.74 19.10 25.37
N VAL A 120 -11.80 19.90 25.45
CA VAL A 120 -11.72 21.36 25.52
C VAL A 120 -12.39 21.85 26.80
N ASP A 121 -11.69 22.72 27.52
CA ASP A 121 -12.22 23.47 28.66
C ASP A 121 -12.02 24.96 28.39
N SER A 122 -13.08 25.75 28.57
CA SER A 122 -13.12 27.17 28.28
C SER A 122 -14.05 27.89 29.27
N LEU A 123 -14.07 29.22 29.22
CA LEU A 123 -14.98 30.03 30.02
C LEU A 123 -16.47 29.76 29.74
N LEU A 124 -16.81 29.21 28.57
CA LEU A 124 -18.20 28.86 28.23
C LEU A 124 -18.60 27.47 28.75
N GLY A 125 -17.63 26.66 29.17
CA GLY A 125 -17.83 25.28 29.61
C GLY A 125 -16.78 24.34 29.06
N ASN A 126 -16.97 23.06 29.36
CA ASN A 126 -16.08 21.98 28.99
C ASN A 126 -16.81 20.89 28.19
N GLY A 127 -16.12 20.25 27.27
CA GLY A 127 -16.67 19.19 26.45
C GLY A 127 -15.58 18.30 25.85
N LYS A 128 -16.01 17.18 25.28
CA LYS A 128 -15.09 16.21 24.65
C LYS A 128 -15.70 15.62 23.40
N ALA A 129 -14.85 15.27 22.44
CA ALA A 129 -15.26 14.63 21.21
C ALA A 129 -14.21 13.61 20.75
N GLU A 130 -14.67 12.48 20.22
CA GLU A 130 -13.82 11.36 19.82
C GLU A 130 -13.71 11.26 18.29
N VAL A 131 -12.50 11.00 17.79
CA VAL A 131 -12.22 10.72 16.38
C VAL A 131 -11.49 9.38 16.24
N GLN A 132 -11.93 8.55 15.31
CA GLN A 132 -11.26 7.32 14.91
C GLN A 132 -10.27 7.64 13.78
N LEU A 133 -8.98 7.35 14.01
CA LEU A 133 -7.96 7.36 12.98
C LEU A 133 -7.81 5.95 12.41
N GLU A 134 -7.90 5.83 11.10
CA GLU A 134 -7.62 4.62 10.34
C GLU A 134 -6.30 4.76 9.60
N TYR A 135 -5.55 3.66 9.47
CA TYR A 135 -4.25 3.65 8.82
C TYR A 135 -4.30 2.90 7.50
N ALA A 136 -3.68 3.46 6.46
CA ALA A 136 -3.45 2.78 5.19
C ALA A 136 -2.09 3.15 4.57
N ALA A 137 -1.58 2.24 3.73
CA ALA A 137 -0.36 2.41 2.98
C ALA A 137 -0.55 1.95 1.53
N PHE A 138 -0.08 2.75 0.57
CA PHE A 138 -0.10 2.35 -0.82
C PHE A 138 0.73 1.07 -1.03
N TYR A 139 0.23 0.18 -1.89
CA TYR A 139 0.99 -0.95 -2.35
C TYR A 139 2.15 -0.49 -3.23
N THR A 140 3.33 -1.07 -3.01
CA THR A 140 4.53 -0.81 -3.81
C THR A 140 4.38 -1.37 -5.22
N GLU A 141 5.21 -0.86 -6.14
CA GLU A 141 5.28 -1.40 -7.50
C GLU A 141 5.52 -2.92 -7.46
N PRO A 142 4.62 -3.74 -8.04
CA PRO A 142 4.71 -5.19 -7.94
C PRO A 142 5.95 -5.72 -8.65
N LYS A 143 6.75 -6.52 -7.94
CA LYS A 143 7.92 -7.18 -8.52
C LYS A 143 7.50 -8.49 -9.17
N LEU A 144 7.63 -8.58 -10.50
CA LEU A 144 7.33 -9.80 -11.26
C LEU A 144 8.51 -10.77 -11.20
N ASN A 145 8.23 -12.02 -10.81
CA ASN A 145 9.15 -13.14 -10.94
C ASN A 145 8.56 -14.17 -11.90
N ILE A 146 9.37 -14.65 -12.84
CA ILE A 146 8.95 -15.56 -13.91
C ILE A 146 9.80 -16.82 -13.83
N GLN A 147 9.14 -17.97 -13.72
CA GLN A 147 9.79 -19.27 -13.71
C GLN A 147 9.27 -20.10 -14.89
N VAL A 148 10.15 -20.36 -15.85
CA VAL A 148 9.84 -21.12 -17.05
C VAL A 148 10.33 -22.55 -16.87
N HIS A 149 9.41 -23.51 -17.00
CA HIS A 149 9.69 -24.94 -17.02
C HIS A 149 9.26 -25.54 -18.36
N PRO A 150 9.75 -26.73 -18.74
CA PRO A 150 9.39 -27.35 -20.02
C PRO A 150 7.87 -27.58 -20.23
N SER A 151 7.11 -27.80 -19.16
CA SER A 151 5.68 -28.11 -19.20
C SER A 151 4.78 -27.01 -18.62
N ASN A 152 5.36 -25.97 -18.00
CA ASN A 152 4.59 -24.89 -17.40
C ASN A 152 5.38 -23.59 -17.26
N ILE A 153 4.66 -22.48 -17.14
CA ILE A 153 5.21 -21.18 -16.75
C ILE A 153 4.50 -20.73 -15.48
N SER A 154 5.29 -20.35 -14.48
CA SER A 154 4.80 -19.75 -13.24
C SER A 154 5.15 -18.27 -13.21
N LEU A 155 4.15 -17.44 -12.98
CA LEU A 155 4.27 -15.99 -12.79
C LEU A 155 3.91 -15.67 -11.35
N GLN A 156 4.75 -14.89 -10.70
CA GLN A 156 4.54 -14.50 -9.31
C GLN A 156 4.78 -13.00 -9.14
N TYR A 157 3.78 -12.28 -8.63
CA TYR A 157 3.93 -10.91 -8.17
C TYR A 157 4.15 -10.85 -6.66
N GLN A 158 5.00 -9.92 -6.25
CA GLN A 158 5.21 -9.56 -4.85
C GLN A 158 5.06 -8.04 -4.68
N SER A 159 4.27 -7.60 -3.71
CA SER A 159 4.04 -6.18 -3.39
C SER A 159 3.75 -6.02 -1.90
N GLU A 160 3.99 -4.85 -1.34
CA GLU A 160 3.81 -4.56 0.09
C GLU A 160 2.94 -3.33 0.29
N GLY A 161 1.97 -3.40 1.19
CA GLY A 161 0.99 -2.33 1.42
C GLY A 161 0.02 -2.64 2.57
N TYR A 162 -0.95 -1.75 2.80
CA TYR A 162 -1.97 -1.94 3.83
C TYR A 162 -3.24 -1.12 3.50
N PRO A 163 -4.47 -1.58 3.80
CA PRO A 163 -4.85 -2.90 4.31
C PRO A 163 -4.81 -3.96 3.20
N ALA A 164 -5.35 -5.15 3.45
CA ALA A 164 -5.43 -6.23 2.45
C ALA A 164 -6.05 -5.72 1.12
N PRO A 165 -5.47 -6.06 -0.04
CA PRO A 165 -5.93 -5.57 -1.33
C PRO A 165 -6.93 -6.55 -1.97
N GLN A 166 -7.54 -6.14 -3.07
CA GLN A 166 -8.20 -7.06 -4.00
C GLN A 166 -7.23 -7.34 -5.15
N VAL A 167 -6.99 -8.60 -5.48
CA VAL A 167 -6.06 -8.99 -6.55
C VAL A 167 -6.73 -9.87 -7.59
N GLN A 168 -6.32 -9.70 -8.84
CA GLN A 168 -6.83 -10.50 -9.94
C GLN A 168 -5.79 -10.67 -11.04
N TRP A 169 -5.62 -11.90 -11.52
CA TRP A 169 -4.99 -12.20 -12.80
C TRP A 169 -6.08 -12.48 -13.83
N THR A 170 -5.97 -11.87 -15.00
CA THR A 170 -6.90 -12.05 -16.12
C THR A 170 -6.18 -12.44 -17.38
N ASP A 171 -6.78 -13.28 -18.22
CA ASP A 171 -6.33 -13.49 -19.60
C ASP A 171 -6.95 -12.47 -20.56
N SER A 172 -6.62 -12.61 -21.85
CA SER A 172 -7.18 -11.77 -22.92
C SER A 172 -8.70 -11.89 -23.07
N ALA A 173 -9.32 -12.96 -22.58
CA ALA A 173 -10.78 -13.14 -22.60
C ALA A 173 -11.45 -12.55 -21.33
N GLY A 174 -10.66 -12.06 -20.36
CA GLY A 174 -11.14 -11.54 -19.09
C GLY A 174 -11.44 -12.63 -18.04
N CYS A 175 -11.06 -13.88 -18.30
CA CYS A 175 -11.23 -14.98 -17.34
C CYS A 175 -10.26 -14.81 -16.16
N ASN A 176 -10.75 -15.02 -14.94
CA ASN A 176 -9.92 -14.94 -13.73
C ASN A 176 -9.04 -16.19 -13.60
N LEU A 177 -7.72 -15.99 -13.59
CA LEU A 177 -6.71 -17.05 -13.48
C LEU A 177 -5.97 -17.05 -12.14
N THR A 178 -6.45 -16.29 -11.16
CA THR A 178 -5.79 -16.19 -9.85
C THR A 178 -5.83 -17.54 -9.15
N ALA A 179 -4.68 -18.22 -9.08
CA ALA A 179 -4.60 -19.56 -8.53
C ALA A 179 -4.17 -19.56 -7.05
N ARG A 180 -3.23 -18.68 -6.70
CA ARG A 180 -2.71 -18.56 -5.33
C ARG A 180 -2.55 -17.11 -4.94
N GLU A 181 -3.06 -16.78 -3.77
CA GLU A 181 -2.90 -15.51 -3.08
C GLU A 181 -2.46 -15.80 -1.66
N GLU A 182 -1.38 -15.16 -1.24
CA GLU A 182 -0.82 -15.26 0.09
C GLU A 182 -0.58 -13.86 0.61
N LEU A 183 -1.20 -13.57 1.76
CA LEU A 183 -0.95 -12.37 2.53
C LEU A 183 -0.21 -12.78 3.79
N SER A 184 1.04 -12.36 3.89
CA SER A 184 1.80 -12.50 5.14
C SER A 184 1.56 -11.27 6.00
N GLY A 185 1.54 -11.50 7.32
CA GLY A 185 1.17 -10.51 8.33
C GLY A 185 1.99 -9.22 8.23
N PRO A 186 1.54 -8.17 8.95
CA PRO A 186 2.24 -6.90 8.91
C PRO A 186 3.68 -7.11 9.38
N GLY A 187 4.66 -6.73 8.55
CA GLY A 187 6.06 -6.69 8.95
C GLY A 187 6.28 -5.70 10.10
N GLU A 188 7.53 -5.53 10.54
CA GLU A 188 7.88 -4.55 11.59
C GLU A 188 7.47 -3.11 11.21
N ASP A 189 7.37 -2.83 9.91
CA ASP A 189 6.95 -1.54 9.36
C ASP A 189 5.42 -1.38 9.22
N GLY A 190 4.66 -2.40 9.62
CA GLY A 190 3.20 -2.46 9.57
C GLY A 190 2.62 -2.64 8.17
N LEU A 191 3.39 -3.16 7.21
CA LEU A 191 2.92 -3.47 5.86
C LEU A 191 2.66 -4.97 5.68
N LEU A 192 1.57 -5.32 5.00
CA LEU A 192 1.30 -6.68 4.56
C LEU A 192 2.16 -7.00 3.35
N SER A 193 2.77 -8.19 3.33
CA SER A 193 3.47 -8.71 2.17
C SER A 193 2.53 -9.58 1.35
N LEU A 194 2.15 -9.10 0.16
CA LEU A 194 1.33 -9.81 -0.80
C LEU A 194 2.22 -10.62 -1.74
N ARG A 195 1.87 -11.89 -1.90
CA ARG A 195 2.42 -12.78 -2.93
C ARG A 195 1.27 -13.45 -3.67
N THR A 196 1.21 -13.25 -4.98
CA THR A 196 0.20 -13.90 -5.82
C THR A 196 0.86 -14.58 -7.00
N SER A 197 0.34 -15.74 -7.39
CA SER A 197 0.89 -16.48 -8.52
C SER A 197 -0.17 -17.14 -9.39
N VAL A 198 0.15 -17.24 -10.68
CA VAL A 198 -0.58 -18.00 -11.69
C VAL A 198 0.40 -18.96 -12.37
N THR A 199 -0.04 -20.21 -12.57
CA THR A 199 0.73 -21.22 -13.29
C THR A 199 -0.04 -21.65 -14.52
N LEU A 200 0.57 -21.46 -15.69
CA LEU A 200 0.03 -21.87 -16.98
C LEU A 200 0.64 -23.20 -17.40
N LYS A 201 -0.19 -24.19 -17.71
CA LYS A 201 0.25 -25.48 -18.27
C LYS A 201 0.24 -25.39 -19.79
N ASP A 202 1.25 -25.97 -20.43
CA ASP A 202 1.39 -26.01 -21.89
C ASP A 202 1.16 -24.63 -22.55
N PRO A 203 1.95 -23.60 -22.17
CA PRO A 203 1.77 -22.27 -22.70
C PRO A 203 1.99 -22.30 -24.22
N GLY A 204 1.01 -21.78 -24.97
CA GLY A 204 1.13 -21.60 -26.41
C GLY A 204 2.28 -20.66 -26.80
N PRO A 205 2.43 -20.31 -28.09
CA PRO A 205 3.55 -19.50 -28.59
C PRO A 205 3.63 -18.10 -27.96
N GLY A 206 2.55 -17.62 -27.36
CA GLY A 206 2.52 -16.42 -26.56
C GLY A 206 1.48 -16.48 -25.46
N VAL A 207 1.74 -15.77 -24.38
CA VAL A 207 0.86 -15.60 -23.22
C VAL A 207 0.62 -14.10 -23.02
N ASN A 208 -0.65 -13.72 -22.93
CA ASN A 208 -1.05 -12.35 -22.59
C ASN A 208 -1.94 -12.39 -21.35
N LEU A 209 -1.45 -11.78 -20.27
CA LEU A 209 -2.13 -11.71 -18.99
C LEU A 209 -2.16 -10.27 -18.50
N SER A 210 -3.12 -9.95 -17.65
CA SER A 210 -3.13 -8.69 -16.92
C SER A 210 -3.28 -8.96 -15.43
N PHE A 211 -2.41 -8.35 -14.64
CA PHE A 211 -2.50 -8.34 -13.19
C PHE A 211 -3.14 -7.03 -12.72
N THR A 212 -4.13 -7.13 -11.84
CA THR A 212 -4.81 -5.99 -11.23
C THR A 212 -4.73 -6.12 -9.72
N LEU A 213 -4.27 -5.05 -9.05
CA LEU A 213 -4.32 -4.89 -7.60
C LEU A 213 -5.10 -3.63 -7.26
N ARG A 214 -6.07 -3.74 -6.36
CA ARG A 214 -6.89 -2.62 -5.89
C ARG A 214 -6.79 -2.47 -4.37
N ASN A 215 -6.28 -1.33 -3.93
CA ASN A 215 -6.36 -0.88 -2.53
C ASN A 215 -7.54 0.09 -2.42
N ALA A 216 -8.67 -0.43 -1.95
CA ALA A 216 -9.93 0.31 -1.85
C ALA A 216 -9.85 1.47 -0.85
N ALA A 217 -9.08 1.34 0.24
CA ALA A 217 -8.96 2.38 1.27
C ALA A 217 -8.37 3.67 0.68
N LEU A 218 -7.35 3.54 -0.18
CA LEU A 218 -6.66 4.68 -0.79
C LEU A 218 -7.09 4.97 -2.24
N GLY A 219 -8.06 4.22 -2.78
CA GLY A 219 -8.47 4.33 -4.18
C GLY A 219 -7.34 4.02 -5.18
N GLN A 220 -6.32 3.25 -4.78
CA GLN A 220 -5.19 2.90 -5.64
C GLN A 220 -5.54 1.66 -6.47
N VAL A 221 -5.26 1.74 -7.77
CA VAL A 221 -5.36 0.61 -8.70
C VAL A 221 -4.03 0.47 -9.44
N LEU A 222 -3.45 -0.73 -9.40
CA LEU A 222 -2.23 -1.10 -10.12
C LEU A 222 -2.59 -2.16 -11.16
N GLU A 223 -2.54 -1.78 -12.43
CA GLU A 223 -2.80 -2.69 -13.56
C GLU A 223 -1.50 -2.90 -14.34
N ARG A 224 -1.09 -4.16 -14.50
CA ARG A 224 0.18 -4.54 -15.13
C ARG A 224 -0.05 -5.64 -16.18
N PRO A 225 0.06 -5.30 -17.48
CA PRO A 225 0.04 -6.31 -18.53
C PRO A 225 1.35 -7.12 -18.51
N VAL A 226 1.24 -8.41 -18.78
CA VAL A 226 2.35 -9.36 -18.88
C VAL A 226 2.22 -10.09 -20.22
N CYS A 227 3.14 -9.75 -21.13
CA CYS A 227 3.23 -10.38 -22.44
C CYS A 227 4.49 -11.24 -22.51
N LEU A 228 4.32 -12.54 -22.76
CA LEU A 228 5.42 -13.46 -23.02
C LEU A 228 5.32 -13.98 -24.45
N SER A 229 6.44 -13.95 -25.17
CA SER A 229 6.58 -14.61 -26.46
C SER A 229 7.65 -15.68 -26.34
N LEU A 230 7.27 -16.93 -26.56
CA LEU A 230 8.19 -18.07 -26.53
C LEU A 230 8.68 -18.31 -27.95
N ALA A 231 9.82 -17.71 -28.30
CA ALA A 231 10.49 -18.06 -29.54
C ALA A 231 11.04 -19.49 -29.43
N PRO A 232 10.83 -20.35 -30.44
CA PRO A 232 11.55 -21.62 -30.52
C PRO A 232 13.05 -21.31 -30.50
N CYS A 233 13.80 -21.91 -29.58
CA CYS A 233 15.25 -21.87 -29.66
C CYS A 233 15.64 -22.57 -30.96
N ASP A 234 16.11 -21.82 -31.96
CA ASP A 234 16.68 -22.42 -33.15
C ASP A 234 17.81 -23.37 -32.71
N PRO A 235 17.75 -24.66 -33.05
CA PRO A 235 18.90 -25.52 -32.83
C PRO A 235 20.03 -24.93 -33.66
N VAL A 236 21.08 -24.43 -33.00
CA VAL A 236 22.32 -24.02 -33.65
C VAL A 236 22.77 -25.22 -34.47
N ASN A 237 22.58 -25.11 -35.78
CA ASN A 237 22.70 -26.21 -36.72
C ASN A 237 24.20 -26.48 -36.95
N GLY A 238 24.85 -27.07 -35.94
CA GLY A 238 26.28 -27.43 -35.92
C GLY A 238 26.66 -28.51 -36.95
N THR A 239 25.70 -28.99 -37.72
CA THR A 239 25.84 -30.00 -38.78
C THR A 239 26.22 -29.41 -40.14
N ARG A 240 26.31 -28.08 -40.31
CA ARG A 240 26.65 -27.47 -41.62
C ARG A 240 28.15 -27.30 -41.91
N VAL A 241 29.04 -27.44 -40.92
CA VAL A 241 30.50 -27.22 -41.11
C VAL A 241 31.28 -28.53 -41.30
N THR A 242 30.74 -29.68 -40.94
CA THR A 242 31.45 -30.97 -41.02
C THR A 242 31.54 -31.52 -42.45
N ILE A 243 30.49 -31.33 -43.26
CA ILE A 243 30.43 -31.83 -44.65
C ILE A 243 31.55 -31.25 -45.55
N PRO A 244 31.77 -29.92 -45.62
CA PRO A 244 32.83 -29.39 -46.49
C PRO A 244 34.23 -29.82 -46.04
N VAL A 245 34.48 -29.95 -44.74
CA VAL A 245 35.78 -30.38 -44.21
C VAL A 245 36.08 -31.84 -44.57
N ILE A 246 35.08 -32.72 -44.46
CA ILE A 246 35.22 -34.13 -44.86
C ILE A 246 35.47 -34.22 -46.38
N CYS A 247 34.75 -33.45 -47.20
CA CYS A 247 34.98 -33.44 -48.65
C CYS A 247 36.40 -32.97 -49.02
N VAL A 248 36.92 -31.92 -48.37
CA VAL A 248 38.29 -31.43 -48.61
C VAL A 248 39.34 -32.47 -48.17
N LEU A 249 39.16 -33.11 -47.01
CA LEU A 249 40.05 -34.19 -46.55
C LEU A 249 40.05 -35.38 -47.51
N CYS A 250 38.88 -35.79 -48.02
CA CYS A 250 38.78 -36.85 -49.01
C CYS A 250 39.51 -36.48 -50.32
N LEU A 251 39.37 -35.26 -50.82
CA LEU A 251 40.08 -34.80 -52.02
C LEU A 251 41.60 -34.80 -51.82
N LEU A 252 42.08 -34.32 -50.67
CA LEU A 252 43.52 -34.33 -50.34
C LEU A 252 44.08 -35.77 -50.29
N CYS A 253 43.34 -36.71 -49.69
CA CYS A 253 43.73 -38.12 -49.66
C CYS A 253 43.82 -38.73 -51.07
N LEU A 254 42.87 -38.42 -51.96
CA LEU A 254 42.90 -38.90 -53.34
C LEU A 254 44.10 -38.33 -54.13
N VAL A 255 44.41 -37.05 -53.93
CA VAL A 255 45.58 -36.41 -54.56
C VAL A 255 46.88 -37.03 -54.06
N LEU A 256 47.01 -37.26 -52.75
CA LEU A 256 48.18 -37.93 -52.17
C LEU A 256 48.33 -39.37 -52.69
N ALA A 257 47.24 -40.12 -52.79
CA ALA A 257 47.25 -41.47 -53.37
C ALA A 257 47.71 -41.44 -54.84
N ALA A 258 47.22 -40.48 -55.64
CA ALA A 258 47.64 -40.31 -57.02
C ALA A 258 49.14 -39.98 -57.13
N ILE A 259 49.65 -39.07 -56.29
CA ILE A 259 51.07 -38.71 -56.24
C ILE A 259 51.93 -39.93 -55.87
N LEU A 260 51.54 -40.71 -54.85
CA LEU A 260 52.25 -41.93 -54.45
C LEU A 260 52.24 -43.00 -55.56
N CYS A 261 51.14 -43.15 -56.29
CA CYS A 261 51.05 -44.03 -57.45
C CYS A 261 52.00 -43.59 -58.57
N VAL A 262 52.07 -42.29 -58.87
CA VAL A 262 53.00 -41.75 -59.89
C VAL A 262 54.46 -41.89 -59.44
N GLN A 263 54.76 -41.64 -58.16
CA GLN A 263 56.10 -41.82 -57.58
C GLN A 263 56.54 -43.29 -57.62
N ARG A 264 55.67 -44.24 -57.24
CA ARG A 264 55.94 -45.69 -57.37
C ARG A 264 56.16 -46.10 -58.82
N LYS A 265 55.37 -45.56 -59.76
CA LYS A 265 55.52 -45.83 -61.20
C LYS A 265 56.82 -45.23 -61.77
N ARG A 266 57.29 -44.09 -61.25
CA ARG A 266 58.61 -43.50 -61.58
C ARG A 266 59.77 -44.31 -61.01
N ILE A 267 59.69 -44.74 -59.75
CA ILE A 267 60.72 -45.55 -59.07
C ILE A 267 60.84 -46.93 -59.72
N GLY A 268 59.73 -47.54 -60.16
CA GLY A 268 59.75 -48.79 -60.91
C GLY A 268 60.36 -48.67 -62.32
N ARG A 269 60.42 -47.45 -62.89
CA ARG A 269 60.97 -47.21 -64.24
C ARG A 269 62.47 -46.88 -64.25
N GLN A 270 63.09 -46.66 -63.08
CA GLN A 270 64.55 -46.48 -62.93
C GLN A 270 65.28 -47.77 -62.48
N ARG A 271 64.58 -48.89 -62.32
CA ARG A 271 65.15 -50.21 -61.97
C ARG A 271 65.02 -51.26 -63.08
N GLY A 272 64.65 -50.83 -64.29
CA GLY A 272 64.63 -51.66 -65.50
C GLY A 272 65.81 -51.31 -66.40
#